data_AF-A0A7J4JQN1-F1
#
_entry.id   AF-A0A7J4JQN1-F1
#
_cell.length_a   1.000
_cell.length_b   1.000
_cell.length_c   1.000
_cell.angle_alpha   90.00
_cell.angle_beta   90.00
_cell.angle_gamma   90.00
#
_symmetry.space_group_name_H-M   'P 1'
#
loop_
_entity.id
_entity.type
_entity.pdbx_description
1 polymer ?
#
loop_
_entity_poly.entity_id
_entity_poly.type
_entity_poly.pdbx_seq_one_letter_code
_entity_poly.pdbx_strand_id
1 'polypeptide(L)'
;MTLESHIQYLGEVTTGKDIRIESSFARIGNSSYDLSQGIYDGNDALLGTHYQTALFLDNESKKPTPIPRDIREKMEQFLTTNMREKVCAL
;
A
#
# COMPACT_ATOMS: atom_id res chain seq x y z
N MET A 1 6.62 0.59 10.39
CA MET A 1 5.52 1.04 11.28
C MET A 1 4.58 1.92 10.49
N THR A 2 3.30 1.60 10.49
CA THR A 2 2.26 2.43 9.85
C THR A 2 2.04 3.68 10.68
N LEU A 3 2.04 4.85 10.01
CA LEU A 3 1.72 6.14 10.62
C LEU A 3 0.28 6.52 10.39
N GLU A 4 -0.19 6.28 9.17
CA GLU A 4 -1.51 6.67 8.70
C GLU A 4 -2.03 5.61 7.74
N SER A 5 -3.33 5.38 7.78
CA SER A 5 -4.02 4.35 7.00
C SER A 5 -5.41 4.85 6.64
N HIS A 6 -5.73 4.87 5.36
CA HIS A 6 -7.00 5.29 4.79
C HIS A 6 -7.61 4.15 4.00
N ILE A 7 -8.83 3.77 4.32
CA ILE A 7 -9.55 2.71 3.63
C ILE A 7 -10.89 3.26 3.16
N GLN A 8 -11.21 3.04 1.89
CA GLN A 8 -12.55 3.26 1.36
C GLN A 8 -13.20 1.90 1.09
N TYR A 9 -14.39 1.69 1.64
CA TYR A 9 -15.20 0.50 1.41
C TYR A 9 -16.22 0.84 0.32
N LEU A 10 -16.08 0.21 -0.85
CA LEU A 10 -16.86 0.51 -2.06
C LEU A 10 -17.85 -0.60 -2.41
N GLY A 11 -17.67 -1.79 -1.85
CA GLY A 11 -18.55 -2.94 -2.04
C GLY A 11 -18.45 -3.96 -0.91
N GLU A 12 -19.39 -4.90 -0.90
CA GLU A 12 -19.48 -5.94 0.13
C GLU A 12 -18.63 -7.16 -0.23
N VAL A 13 -18.03 -7.78 0.79
CA VAL A 13 -17.38 -9.09 0.66
C VAL A 13 -18.37 -10.18 1.05
N THR A 14 -18.52 -11.18 0.19
CA THR A 14 -19.38 -12.34 0.48
C THR A 14 -18.57 -13.49 1.04
N THR A 15 -19.06 -14.13 2.11
CA THR A 15 -18.40 -15.30 2.71
C THR A 15 -18.28 -16.44 1.70
N GLY A 16 -17.10 -17.07 1.65
CA GLY A 16 -16.80 -18.16 0.71
C GLY A 16 -16.51 -17.71 -0.73
N LYS A 17 -16.33 -16.40 -0.95
CA LYS A 17 -15.80 -15.85 -2.20
C LYS A 17 -14.36 -15.39 -2.02
N ASP A 18 -13.56 -15.63 -3.05
CA ASP A 18 -12.18 -15.14 -3.09
C ASP A 18 -12.14 -13.64 -3.31
N ILE A 19 -11.12 -13.01 -2.74
CA ILE A 19 -10.76 -11.62 -3.00
C ILE A 19 -9.33 -11.57 -3.52
N ARG A 20 -9.07 -10.61 -4.41
CA ARG A 20 -7.73 -10.30 -4.90
C ARG A 20 -7.31 -8.95 -4.34
N ILE A 21 -6.15 -8.90 -3.68
CA ILE A 21 -5.54 -7.65 -3.22
C ILE A 21 -4.33 -7.38 -4.08
N GLU A 22 -4.36 -6.27 -4.81
CA GLU A 22 -3.19 -5.77 -5.54
C GLU A 22 -2.52 -4.69 -4.73
N SER A 23 -1.19 -4.72 -4.66
CA SER A 23 -0.40 -3.78 -3.87
C SER A 23 0.68 -3.16 -4.72
N SER A 24 0.93 -1.86 -4.52
CA SER A 24 2.04 -1.15 -5.12
C SER A 24 2.59 -0.09 -4.17
N PHE A 25 3.83 0.33 -4.41
CA PHE A 25 4.35 1.53 -3.77
C PHE A 25 3.90 2.75 -4.56
N ALA A 26 3.36 3.75 -3.87
CA ALA A 26 2.99 5.05 -4.46
C ALA A 26 4.12 6.08 -4.32
N ARG A 27 4.97 5.92 -3.29
CA ARG A 27 6.12 6.78 -3.02
C ARG A 27 7.16 6.02 -2.20
N ILE A 28 8.44 6.24 -2.48
CA ILE A 28 9.54 5.71 -1.67
C ILE A 28 10.44 6.89 -1.27
N GLY A 29 10.33 7.34 -0.02
CA GLY A 29 11.20 8.36 0.58
C GLY A 29 12.48 7.75 1.16
N ASN A 30 13.24 8.50 1.97
CA ASN A 30 14.48 8.00 2.57
C ASN A 30 14.21 6.88 3.61
N SER A 31 13.40 7.16 4.63
CA SER A 31 13.01 6.25 5.72
C SER A 31 11.50 6.02 5.78
N SER A 32 10.76 6.50 4.79
CA SER A 32 9.30 6.38 4.70
C SER A 32 8.88 5.91 3.32
N TYR A 33 7.72 5.27 3.23
CA TYR A 33 7.11 4.86 1.97
C TYR A 33 5.59 4.89 2.08
N ASP A 34 4.95 5.03 0.93
CA ASP A 34 3.50 4.98 0.82
C ASP A 34 3.13 3.71 0.05
N LEU A 35 2.24 2.90 0.63
CA LEU A 35 1.67 1.72 0.00
C LEU A 35 0.25 2.06 -0.48
N SER A 36 -0.09 1.63 -1.68
CA SER A 36 -1.45 1.67 -2.20
C SER A 36 -1.93 0.27 -2.53
N GLN A 37 -3.19 -0.02 -2.24
CA GLN A 37 -3.80 -1.30 -2.53
C GLN A 37 -5.20 -1.13 -3.12
N GLY A 38 -5.53 -1.99 -4.08
CA GLY A 38 -6.89 -2.22 -4.57
C GLY A 38 -7.39 -3.58 -4.11
N ILE A 39 -8.63 -3.64 -3.64
CA ILE A 39 -9.28 -4.88 -3.19
C ILE A 39 -10.39 -5.18 -4.19
N TYR A 40 -10.33 -6.36 -4.80
CA TYR A 40 -11.21 -6.78 -5.88
C TYR A 40 -11.90 -8.11 -5.54
N ASP A 41 -13.11 -8.32 -6.07
CA ASP A 41 -13.76 -9.64 -6.03
C ASP A 41 -13.17 -10.58 -7.12
N GLY A 42 -13.70 -11.81 -7.18
CA GLY A 42 -13.31 -12.79 -8.21
C GLY A 42 -13.71 -12.45 -9.64
N ASN A 43 -14.46 -11.35 -9.87
CA ASN A 43 -14.88 -10.85 -11.18
C ASN A 43 -14.25 -9.47 -11.50
N ASP A 44 -13.18 -9.10 -10.81
CA ASP A 44 -12.45 -7.83 -10.95
C ASP A 44 -13.24 -6.56 -10.54
N ALA A 45 -14.37 -6.69 -9.84
CA ALA A 45 -15.08 -5.55 -9.29
C ALA A 45 -14.34 -4.97 -8.08
N LEU A 46 -14.13 -3.65 -8.05
CA LEU A 46 -13.44 -2.96 -6.95
C LEU A 46 -14.33 -2.92 -5.70
N LEU A 47 -13.92 -3.60 -4.65
CA LEU A 47 -14.60 -3.66 -3.35
C LEU A 47 -14.07 -2.62 -2.36
N GLY A 48 -12.84 -2.16 -2.55
CA GLY A 48 -12.28 -1.13 -1.70
C GLY A 48 -10.88 -0.71 -2.10
N THR A 49 -10.43 0.40 -1.52
CA THR A 49 -9.09 0.93 -1.69
C THR A 49 -8.43 1.09 -0.33
N HIS A 50 -7.11 0.93 -0.28
CA HIS A 50 -6.32 1.21 0.91
C HIS A 50 -5.08 2.02 0.53
N TYR A 51 -4.80 3.06 1.30
CA TYR A 51 -3.57 3.83 1.22
C TYR A 51 -2.97 3.97 2.61
N GLN A 52 -1.68 3.70 2.74
CA GLN A 52 -0.98 3.89 4.00
C GLN A 52 0.38 4.55 3.82
N THR A 53 0.75 5.34 4.82
CA THR A 53 2.10 5.89 4.99
C THR A 53 2.80 5.11 6.10
N ALA A 54 4.01 4.63 5.83
CA ALA A 54 4.78 3.86 6.80
C ALA A 54 6.25 4.31 6.89
N LEU A 55 6.87 4.03 8.05
CA LEU A 55 8.29 4.21 8.29
C LEU A 55 9.03 2.87 8.28
N PHE A 56 10.23 2.89 7.71
CA PHE A 56 11.24 1.86 7.89
C PHE A 56 12.00 2.14 9.18
N LEU A 57 11.95 1.18 10.12
CA LEU A 57 12.51 1.36 11.46
C LEU A 57 13.68 0.41 11.65
N ASP A 58 14.68 0.89 12.37
CA ASP A 58 15.65 0.02 13.02
C ASP A 58 14.95 -0.77 14.15
N ASN A 59 15.16 -2.09 14.18
CA ASN A 59 14.39 -2.95 15.07
C ASN A 59 14.81 -2.83 16.54
N GLU A 60 16.07 -2.48 16.82
CA GLU A 60 16.57 -2.32 18.19
C GLU A 60 16.17 -0.96 18.77
N SER A 61 16.53 0.13 18.09
CA SER A 61 16.29 1.49 18.55
C SER A 61 14.84 1.95 18.37
N LYS A 62 14.05 1.25 17.54
CA LYS A 62 12.70 1.63 17.11
C LYS A 62 12.62 3.00 16.44
N LYS A 63 13.75 3.53 15.98
CA LYS A 63 13.84 4.83 15.32
C LYS A 63 13.76 4.68 13.79
N PRO A 64 13.26 5.70 13.08
CA PRO A 64 13.30 5.70 11.62
C PRO A 64 14.74 5.66 11.12
N THR A 65 15.00 4.78 10.16
CA THR A 65 16.32 4.60 9.56
C THR A 65 16.17 4.56 8.02
N PRO A 66 17.18 4.98 7.24
CA PRO A 66 17.12 4.86 5.79
C PRO A 66 16.76 3.44 5.35
N ILE A 67 15.89 3.33 4.35
CA ILE A 67 15.57 2.05 3.71
C ILE A 67 16.87 1.52 3.08
N PRO A 68 17.33 0.31 3.47
CA PRO A 68 18.51 -0.32 2.89
C PRO A 68 18.42 -0.40 1.37
N ARG A 69 19.57 -0.23 0.70
CA ARG A 69 19.63 -0.12 -0.77
C ARG A 69 19.03 -1.33 -1.48
N ASP A 70 19.34 -2.53 -1.02
CA ASP A 70 18.83 -3.79 -1.56
C ASP A 70 17.31 -3.93 -1.41
N ILE A 71 16.75 -3.43 -0.30
CA ILE A 71 15.31 -3.39 -0.08
C ILE A 71 14.67 -2.32 -0.97
N ARG A 72 15.27 -1.12 -1.04
CA ARG A 72 14.82 -0.04 -1.92
C ARG A 72 14.74 -0.49 -3.37
N GLU A 73 15.79 -1.13 -3.89
CA GLU A 73 15.84 -1.62 -5.27
C GLU A 73 14.72 -2.62 -5.56
N LYS A 74 14.32 -3.44 -4.58
CA LYS A 74 13.15 -4.34 -4.70
C LYS A 74 11.83 -3.58 -4.66
N MET A 75 11.70 -2.59 -3.78
CA MET A 75 10.49 -1.77 -3.68
C MET A 75 10.25 -0.98 -4.97
N GLU A 76 11.31 -0.45 -5.58
CA GLU A 76 11.25 0.33 -6.82
C GLU A 76 10.69 -0.48 -8.01
N GLN A 77 10.82 -1.80 -8.01
CA GLN A 77 10.19 -2.68 -9.02
C GLN A 77 8.66 -2.66 -8.98
N PHE A 78 8.07 -2.27 -7.84
CA PHE A 78 6.63 -2.18 -7.63
C PHE A 78 6.16 -0.74 -7.43
N LEU A 79 6.99 0.25 -7.79
CA LEU A 79 6.62 1.66 -7.73
C LEU A 79 5.70 2.00 -8.91
N THR A 80 4.51 2.49 -8.61
CA THR A 80 3.52 2.89 -9.62
C THR A 80 3.04 4.32 -9.37
N THR A 81 3.07 5.18 -10.39
CA THR A 81 2.71 6.60 -10.27
C THR A 81 1.18 6.85 -10.24
N ASN A 82 0.38 5.89 -10.71
CA ASN A 82 -1.03 6.13 -11.09
C ASN A 82 -2.07 5.76 -10.02
N MET A 83 -1.67 5.17 -8.88
CA MET A 83 -2.63 4.63 -7.90
C MET A 83 -3.11 5.69 -6.89
N ARG A 84 -2.28 6.69 -6.56
CA ARG A 84 -2.65 7.76 -5.62
C ARG A 84 -3.83 8.60 -6.13
N GLU A 85 -3.88 8.86 -7.44
CA GLU A 85 -4.97 9.62 -8.08
C GLU A 85 -6.28 8.82 -8.07
N LYS A 86 -6.25 7.51 -8.30
CA LYS A 86 -7.47 6.68 -8.27
C LYS A 86 -8.08 6.50 -6.88
N VAL A 87 -7.26 6.59 -5.83
CA VAL A 87 -7.70 6.42 -4.44
C VAL A 87 -8.18 7.75 -3.82
N CYS A 88 -7.67 8.90 -4.28
CA CYS A 88 -8.04 10.22 -3.75
C CYS A 88 -9.00 11.03 -4.64
N ALA A 89 -9.39 10.53 -5.81
CA ALA A 89 -10.30 11.23 -6.75
C ALA A 89 -11.77 10.77 -6.72
N LEU A 90 -12.16 9.94 -5.73
CA LEU A 90 -13.53 9.53 -5.43
C LEU A 90 -13.88 9.96 -4.01
#